data_AF-A0A2G5BFZ6-F1
#
_entry.id   AF-A0A2G5BFZ6-F1
#
_cell.length_a   1.000
_cell.length_b   1.000
_cell.length_c   1.000
_cell.angle_alpha   90.00
_cell.angle_beta   90.00
_cell.angle_gamma   90.00
#
_symmetry.space_group_name_H-M   'P 1'
#
loop_
_entity.id
_entity.type
_entity.pdbx_description
1 polymer ?
#
loop_
_entity_poly.entity_id
_entity_poly.type
_entity_poly.pdbx_seq_one_letter_code
_entity_poly.pdbx_strand_id
1 'polypeptide(L)'
;MSLKQKNCGICDKPRAKYNCPKCALPYCSLKCYRDKKHDECSENFYKDQVEENMKAHKADEETKNEMRQIVQRYHDQINIGEDMLDELDSDDSHFDDLSRDASLAERLEGINFEDNVNQSIAQRIWDRLTKEEREEFMNLIGGQDVKTIITPWKPWWNSACGKSGIVEVDNGNNSSQNPVSTSSIVPPIIESGAPVQTLAHKVHPSVLFQLAQISLAYIYMMRHLNGEPRGDNMAIAFQDLATIAPLLSGKQADVYKSAHEAIVIGFCNIDESMGSDAKCALLDDMLAIYSDSAFVAAMVSDIYSILTELLATDIVFNRGVKKSHVVRSEKRMFFLISIVHQMKQESDPWEFMAADIAMLKQRYISEEQAFRDKSPYIPSHADTAESKSKQVSSIDSIRIP
;
A
#
# COMPACT_ATOMS: atom_id res chain seq x y z
N MET A 1 8.41 -49.63 28.23
CA MET A 1 8.71 -50.44 27.03
C MET A 1 9.65 -49.65 26.13
N SER A 2 10.84 -50.19 25.86
CA SER A 2 11.91 -49.53 25.11
C SER A 2 11.56 -49.42 23.63
N LEU A 3 11.31 -48.20 23.12
CA LEU A 3 11.18 -47.96 21.68
C LEU A 3 12.58 -48.11 21.07
N LYS A 4 12.84 -49.26 20.45
CA LYS A 4 14.06 -49.52 19.67
C LYS A 4 14.29 -48.32 18.75
N GLN A 5 15.41 -47.64 18.95
CA GLN A 5 15.80 -46.44 18.23
C GLN A 5 16.04 -46.83 16.76
N LYS A 6 15.06 -46.55 15.89
CA LYS A 6 15.17 -46.82 14.46
C LYS A 6 16.03 -45.73 13.84
N ASN A 7 17.10 -46.13 13.16
CA ASN A 7 17.93 -45.22 12.38
C ASN A 7 17.17 -44.76 11.13
N CYS A 8 17.53 -43.59 10.61
CA CYS A 8 17.00 -43.12 9.33
C CYS A 8 17.51 -44.03 8.20
N GLY A 9 16.61 -44.63 7.42
CA GLY A 9 16.97 -45.53 6.30
C GLY A 9 17.61 -44.83 5.09
N ILE A 10 17.91 -43.53 5.18
CA ILE A 10 18.39 -42.70 4.08
C ILE A 10 19.78 -42.11 4.40
N CYS A 11 19.94 -41.55 5.60
CA CYS A 11 21.17 -40.90 6.07
C CYS A 11 21.80 -41.56 7.29
N ASP A 12 21.30 -42.73 7.72
CA ASP A 12 21.81 -43.56 8.83
C ASP A 12 21.92 -42.87 10.20
N LYS A 13 21.33 -41.67 10.34
CA LYS A 13 21.36 -40.92 11.62
C LYS A 13 20.55 -41.65 12.70
N PRO A 14 21.04 -41.65 13.96
CA PRO A 14 20.41 -42.35 15.07
C PRO A 14 19.24 -41.55 15.65
N ARG A 15 18.17 -41.36 14.86
CA ARG A 15 16.81 -40.90 15.24
C ARG A 15 15.97 -40.69 13.97
N ALA A 16 15.24 -41.71 13.54
CA ALA A 16 14.10 -41.49 12.64
C ALA A 16 12.91 -40.94 13.45
N LYS A 17 12.36 -39.81 13.02
CA LYS A 17 11.24 -39.13 13.67
C LYS A 17 9.90 -39.42 12.98
N TYR A 18 9.94 -39.80 11.71
CA TYR A 18 8.76 -39.97 10.86
C TYR A 18 8.87 -41.27 10.04
N ASN A 19 7.73 -41.79 9.57
CA ASN A 19 7.66 -42.95 8.67
C ASN A 19 6.86 -42.57 7.42
N CYS A 20 7.31 -42.98 6.24
CA CYS A 20 6.57 -42.73 5.00
C CYS A 20 5.28 -43.57 4.96
N PRO A 21 4.10 -42.99 4.64
CA PRO A 21 2.84 -43.73 4.60
C PRO A 21 2.75 -44.73 3.42
N LYS A 22 3.54 -44.56 2.35
CA LYS A 22 3.55 -45.46 1.19
C LYS A 22 4.49 -46.67 1.35
N CYS A 23 5.70 -46.45 1.84
CA CYS A 23 6.74 -47.50 1.92
C CYS A 23 7.15 -47.87 3.36
N ALA A 24 6.57 -47.23 4.38
CA ALA A 24 6.88 -47.42 5.81
C ALA A 24 8.35 -47.15 6.19
N LEU A 25 9.13 -46.50 5.32
CA LEU A 25 10.54 -46.23 5.55
C LEU A 25 10.72 -45.14 6.62
N PRO A 26 11.52 -45.40 7.68
CA PRO A 26 11.76 -44.44 8.75
C PRO A 26 12.78 -43.36 8.33
N TYR A 27 12.42 -42.08 8.45
CA TYR A 27 13.26 -40.94 8.08
C TYR A 27 13.34 -39.87 9.19
N CYS A 28 14.41 -39.06 9.19
CA CYS A 28 14.66 -38.07 10.25
C CYS A 28 14.09 -36.67 9.96
N SER A 29 14.04 -36.25 8.70
CA SER A 29 13.61 -34.91 8.28
C SER A 29 13.13 -34.88 6.83
N LEU A 30 12.45 -33.80 6.44
CA LEU A 30 11.98 -33.60 5.06
C LEU A 30 13.09 -33.69 4.01
N LYS A 31 14.34 -33.32 4.36
CA LYS A 31 15.50 -33.48 3.48
C LYS A 31 15.77 -34.95 3.13
N CYS A 32 15.52 -35.87 4.06
CA CYS A 32 15.62 -37.30 3.78
C CYS A 32 14.39 -37.79 3.00
N TYR A 33 13.19 -37.25 3.28
CA TYR A 33 12.00 -37.61 2.51
C TYR A 33 12.10 -37.25 1.02
N ARG A 34 12.75 -36.13 0.68
CA ARG A 34 13.03 -35.64 -0.69
C ARG A 34 14.41 -36.05 -1.22
N ASP A 35 15.07 -37.03 -0.59
CA ASP A 35 16.38 -37.50 -1.07
C ASP A 35 16.21 -38.45 -2.26
N LYS A 36 17.21 -38.55 -3.14
CA LYS A 36 17.17 -39.40 -4.35
C LYS A 36 16.87 -40.86 -4.06
N LYS A 37 17.14 -41.32 -2.83
CA LYS A 37 16.85 -42.69 -2.37
C LYS A 37 15.36 -42.94 -2.09
N HIS A 38 14.54 -41.91 -1.95
CA HIS A 38 13.10 -41.98 -1.64
C HIS A 38 12.25 -41.15 -2.62
N ASP A 39 12.82 -40.79 -3.78
CA ASP A 39 12.26 -39.83 -4.72
C ASP A 39 10.89 -40.26 -5.29
N GLU A 40 10.76 -41.53 -5.66
CA GLU A 40 9.54 -42.12 -6.25
C GLU A 40 8.32 -41.98 -5.33
N CYS A 41 8.51 -42.10 -4.01
CA CYS A 41 7.43 -41.93 -3.04
C CYS A 41 7.09 -40.45 -2.79
N SER A 42 8.09 -39.55 -2.83
CA SER A 42 7.84 -38.11 -2.72
C SER A 42 7.18 -37.54 -3.96
N GLU A 43 7.63 -37.92 -5.16
CA GLU A 43 7.05 -37.47 -6.43
C GLU A 43 5.61 -37.94 -6.60
N ASN A 44 5.32 -39.20 -6.30
CA ASN A 44 3.94 -39.69 -6.37
C ASN A 44 3.03 -38.97 -5.37
N PHE A 45 3.52 -38.60 -4.18
CA PHE A 45 2.73 -37.80 -3.24
C PHE A 45 2.45 -36.39 -3.78
N TYR A 46 3.45 -35.73 -4.37
CA TYR A 46 3.26 -34.41 -4.99
C TYR A 46 2.33 -34.47 -6.20
N LYS A 47 2.47 -35.49 -7.03
CA LYS A 47 1.61 -35.73 -8.19
C LYS A 47 0.16 -35.96 -7.77
N ASP A 48 -0.07 -36.82 -6.78
CA ASP A 48 -1.42 -37.08 -6.25
C ASP A 48 -2.06 -35.79 -5.71
N GLN A 49 -1.31 -34.95 -4.98
CA GLN A 49 -1.80 -33.67 -4.46
C GLN A 49 -2.11 -32.65 -5.56
N VAL A 50 -1.28 -32.56 -6.62
CA VAL A 50 -1.52 -31.67 -7.76
C VAL A 50 -2.72 -32.14 -8.58
N GLU A 51 -2.84 -33.45 -8.83
CA GLU A 51 -3.99 -34.00 -9.55
C GLU A 51 -5.31 -33.84 -8.78
N GLU A 52 -5.28 -33.99 -7.45
CA GLU A 52 -6.44 -33.76 -6.60
C GLU A 52 -6.88 -32.29 -6.64
N ASN A 53 -5.92 -31.36 -6.56
CA ASN A 53 -6.22 -29.92 -6.60
C ASN A 53 -6.70 -29.46 -7.99
N MET A 54 -6.16 -30.03 -9.08
CA MET A 54 -6.66 -29.79 -10.45
C MET A 54 -8.08 -30.37 -10.66
N LYS A 55 -8.41 -31.50 -10.04
CA LYS A 55 -9.77 -32.05 -10.09
C LYS A 55 -10.75 -31.21 -9.28
N ALA A 56 -10.31 -30.62 -8.17
CA ALA A 56 -11.12 -29.70 -7.36
C ALA A 56 -11.38 -28.36 -8.09
N HIS A 57 -10.47 -27.94 -8.97
CA HIS A 57 -10.59 -26.72 -9.79
C HIS A 57 -10.81 -27.01 -11.28
N LYS A 58 -11.79 -27.85 -11.62
CA LYS A 58 -12.31 -27.85 -13.00
C LYS A 58 -13.18 -26.60 -13.19
N ALA A 59 -12.71 -25.64 -13.98
CA ALA A 59 -13.54 -24.53 -14.43
C ALA A 59 -14.80 -25.07 -15.12
N ASP A 60 -15.95 -24.53 -14.73
CA ASP A 60 -17.25 -24.97 -15.21
C ASP A 60 -17.37 -24.77 -16.73
N GLU A 61 -18.20 -25.58 -17.40
CA GLU A 61 -18.41 -25.43 -18.85
C GLU A 61 -19.03 -24.07 -19.20
N GLU A 62 -19.75 -23.46 -18.25
CA GLU A 62 -20.25 -22.09 -18.33
C GLU A 62 -19.10 -21.09 -18.44
N THR A 63 -18.10 -21.15 -17.56
CA THR A 63 -16.93 -20.26 -17.58
C THR A 63 -16.11 -20.41 -18.86
N LYS A 64 -15.98 -21.64 -19.38
CA LYS A 64 -15.31 -21.88 -20.67
C LYS A 64 -16.07 -21.30 -21.86
N ASN A 65 -17.40 -21.34 -21.80
CA ASN A 65 -18.24 -20.76 -22.85
C ASN A 65 -18.26 -19.24 -22.79
N GLU A 66 -18.22 -18.64 -21.60
CA GLU A 66 -18.01 -17.20 -21.44
C GLU A 66 -16.66 -16.76 -22.02
N MET A 67 -15.58 -17.49 -21.71
CA MET A 67 -14.25 -17.23 -22.27
C MET A 67 -14.26 -17.32 -23.80
N ARG A 68 -14.94 -18.33 -24.38
CA ARG A 68 -15.10 -18.45 -25.83
C ARG A 68 -15.91 -17.28 -26.43
N GLN A 69 -16.99 -16.86 -25.77
CA GLN A 69 -17.80 -15.75 -26.24
C GLN A 69 -17.03 -14.43 -26.22
N ILE A 70 -16.16 -14.20 -25.23
CA ILE A 70 -15.32 -13.00 -25.17
C ILE A 70 -14.35 -12.98 -26.37
N VAL A 71 -13.70 -14.11 -26.67
CA VAL A 71 -12.80 -14.22 -27.85
C VAL A 71 -13.57 -14.01 -29.17
N GLN A 72 -14.77 -14.57 -29.29
CA GLN A 72 -15.61 -14.41 -30.48
C GLN A 72 -16.00 -12.94 -30.72
N ARG A 73 -16.41 -12.22 -29.66
CA ARG A 73 -16.79 -10.80 -29.74
C ARG A 73 -15.64 -9.91 -30.22
N TYR A 74 -14.41 -10.20 -29.77
CA TYR A 74 -13.22 -9.47 -30.23
C TYR A 74 -12.92 -9.72 -31.70
N HIS A 75 -13.07 -10.96 -32.17
CA HIS A 75 -12.87 -11.29 -33.57
C HIS A 75 -13.90 -10.60 -34.48
N ASP A 76 -15.16 -10.56 -34.05
CA ASP A 76 -16.24 -9.91 -34.79
C ASP A 76 -16.09 -8.38 -34.79
N GLN A 77 -15.57 -7.77 -33.71
CA GLN A 77 -15.27 -6.33 -33.67
C GLN A 77 -14.10 -5.92 -34.57
N ILE A 78 -13.15 -6.83 -34.83
CA ILE A 78 -12.01 -6.57 -35.71
C ILE A 78 -12.42 -6.68 -37.19
N ASN A 79 -13.30 -7.63 -37.55
CA ASN A 79 -13.74 -7.84 -38.95
C ASN A 79 -14.77 -6.81 -39.47
N ILE A 80 -15.43 -6.03 -38.61
CA ILE A 80 -16.37 -4.97 -39.06
C ILE A 80 -15.63 -3.75 -39.67
N GLY A 81 -14.33 -3.62 -39.43
CA GLY A 81 -13.53 -2.50 -39.93
C GLY A 81 -12.99 -2.63 -41.37
N GLU A 82 -13.03 -3.83 -41.98
CA GLU A 82 -12.36 -4.11 -43.26
C GLU A 82 -13.29 -4.11 -44.49
N ASP A 83 -14.63 -4.19 -44.31
CA ASP A 83 -15.59 -4.41 -45.41
C ASP A 83 -16.28 -3.13 -45.95
N MET A 84 -15.83 -1.92 -45.56
CA MET A 84 -16.48 -0.63 -45.91
C MET A 84 -15.53 0.42 -46.51
N LEU A 85 -14.39 0.02 -47.08
CA LEU A 85 -13.33 0.93 -47.54
C LEU A 85 -13.03 0.90 -49.06
N ASP A 86 -13.89 0.30 -49.89
CA ASP A 86 -13.59 0.11 -51.33
C ASP A 86 -14.38 1.01 -52.30
N GLU A 87 -15.08 2.06 -51.84
CA GLU A 87 -15.90 2.87 -52.76
C GLU A 87 -15.97 4.37 -52.44
N LEU A 88 -14.83 5.05 -52.28
CA LEU A 88 -14.73 6.52 -52.43
C LEU A 88 -13.37 6.94 -53.00
N ASP A 89 -13.18 6.75 -54.31
CA ASP A 89 -12.15 7.45 -55.09
C ASP A 89 -12.78 8.71 -55.70
N SER A 90 -12.51 9.86 -55.11
CA SER A 90 -12.75 11.18 -55.72
C SER A 90 -11.87 12.25 -55.05
N ASP A 91 -10.68 12.42 -55.60
CA ASP A 91 -9.88 13.65 -55.77
C ASP A 91 -10.31 14.89 -54.96
N ASP A 92 -9.52 15.27 -53.93
CA ASP A 92 -9.16 16.68 -53.73
C ASP A 92 -7.86 16.87 -52.89
N SER A 93 -6.87 17.47 -53.55
CA SER A 93 -5.78 18.36 -53.06
C SER A 93 -5.04 18.08 -51.73
N HIS A 94 -3.84 17.51 -51.89
CA HIS A 94 -2.56 17.99 -51.34
C HIS A 94 -2.56 18.65 -49.93
N PHE A 95 -2.42 17.83 -48.89
CA PHE A 95 -1.73 18.23 -47.65
C PHE A 95 -0.76 17.14 -47.23
N ASP A 96 0.53 17.46 -47.34
CA ASP A 96 1.66 16.63 -46.93
C ASP A 96 1.76 16.68 -45.39
N ASP A 97 1.14 15.69 -44.72
CA ASP A 97 1.41 15.42 -43.29
C ASP A 97 1.39 13.90 -43.04
N LEU A 98 2.41 13.23 -43.58
CA LEU A 98 2.73 11.82 -43.37
C LEU A 98 3.21 11.51 -41.93
N SER A 99 2.76 12.23 -40.91
CA SER A 99 3.20 12.04 -39.51
C SER A 99 2.13 11.49 -38.56
N ARG A 100 0.92 11.20 -39.05
CA ARG A 100 -0.22 10.80 -38.20
C ARG A 100 -0.37 9.30 -37.95
N ASP A 101 0.45 8.45 -38.57
CA ASP A 101 0.24 6.99 -38.57
C ASP A 101 1.38 6.17 -37.93
N ALA A 102 2.40 6.83 -37.36
CA ALA A 102 3.36 6.13 -36.51
C ALA A 102 2.70 5.83 -35.15
N SER A 103 2.35 4.56 -34.94
CA SER A 103 1.78 4.07 -33.69
C SER A 103 2.61 4.57 -32.49
N LEU A 104 1.95 4.91 -31.38
CA LEU A 104 2.62 5.30 -30.13
C LEU A 104 3.71 4.29 -29.73
N ALA A 105 3.51 3.01 -30.04
CA ALA A 105 4.47 1.95 -29.81
C ALA A 105 5.78 2.13 -30.62
N GLU A 106 5.71 2.60 -31.85
CA GLU A 106 6.86 2.88 -32.73
C GLU A 106 7.62 4.13 -32.26
N ARG A 107 6.91 5.16 -31.78
CA ARG A 107 7.50 6.40 -31.25
C ARG A 107 8.20 6.21 -29.89
N LEU A 108 7.75 5.23 -29.11
CA LEU A 108 8.35 4.84 -27.82
C LEU A 108 9.47 3.81 -27.98
N GLU A 109 9.71 3.30 -29.18
CA GLU A 109 10.75 2.31 -29.44
C GLU A 109 12.14 2.89 -29.14
N GLY A 110 12.96 2.13 -28.40
CA GLY A 110 14.29 2.56 -27.96
C GLY A 110 14.34 3.41 -26.69
N ILE A 111 13.22 3.56 -25.95
CA ILE A 111 13.28 4.00 -24.54
C ILE A 111 13.68 2.82 -23.68
N ASN A 112 14.87 2.89 -23.09
CA ASN A 112 15.24 1.96 -22.03
C ASN A 112 14.53 2.39 -20.73
N PHE A 113 13.50 1.65 -20.32
CA PHE A 113 12.79 1.90 -19.06
C PHE A 113 13.62 1.47 -17.82
N GLU A 114 14.75 0.79 -18.02
CA GLU A 114 15.62 0.27 -16.95
C GLU A 114 16.70 1.28 -16.48
N ASP A 115 16.84 2.43 -17.15
CA ASP A 115 17.77 3.46 -16.69
C ASP A 115 17.18 4.14 -15.44
N ASN A 116 17.80 3.94 -14.28
CA ASN A 116 17.36 4.35 -12.92
C ASN A 116 17.22 5.88 -12.66
N VAL A 117 16.78 6.68 -13.64
CA VAL A 117 16.50 8.12 -13.51
C VAL A 117 15.06 8.37 -13.95
N ASN A 118 14.12 8.06 -13.06
CA ASN A 118 12.67 8.16 -13.28
C ASN A 118 12.26 9.54 -13.83
N GLN A 119 12.90 10.62 -13.38
CA GLN A 119 12.58 11.98 -13.83
C GLN A 119 13.02 12.27 -15.28
N SER A 120 14.13 11.69 -15.73
CA SER A 120 14.61 11.89 -17.11
C SER A 120 13.83 11.03 -18.11
N ILE A 121 13.41 9.83 -17.72
CA ILE A 121 12.56 8.97 -18.53
C ILE A 121 11.17 9.59 -18.71
N ALA A 122 10.57 10.10 -17.63
CA ALA A 122 9.26 10.77 -17.71
C ALA A 122 9.30 11.96 -18.68
N GLN A 123 10.36 12.78 -18.64
CA GLN A 123 10.56 13.88 -19.59
C GLN A 123 10.77 13.39 -21.02
N ARG A 124 11.56 12.33 -21.24
CA ARG A 124 11.79 11.73 -22.57
C ARG A 124 10.53 11.10 -23.16
N ILE A 125 9.64 10.57 -22.33
CA ILE A 125 8.31 10.08 -22.74
C ILE A 125 7.41 11.27 -23.06
N TRP A 126 7.37 12.27 -22.18
CA TRP A 126 6.59 13.50 -22.36
C TRP A 126 6.92 14.22 -23.68
N ASP A 127 8.19 14.41 -23.97
CA ASP A 127 8.65 15.10 -25.18
C ASP A 127 8.30 14.36 -26.47
N ARG A 128 8.12 13.02 -26.38
CA ARG A 128 7.76 12.18 -27.52
C ARG A 128 6.26 12.09 -27.76
N LEU A 129 5.40 12.45 -26.82
CA LEU A 129 3.92 12.49 -26.97
C LEU A 129 3.49 13.69 -27.82
N THR A 130 2.40 13.56 -28.61
CA THR A 130 1.82 14.65 -29.40
C THR A 130 1.10 15.64 -28.49
N LYS A 131 0.64 16.76 -29.04
CA LYS A 131 -0.10 17.77 -28.26
C LYS A 131 -1.46 17.22 -27.82
N GLU A 132 -2.11 16.44 -28.67
CA GLU A 132 -3.41 15.81 -28.41
C GLU A 132 -3.28 14.75 -27.30
N GLU A 133 -2.27 13.88 -27.36
CA GLU A 133 -2.03 12.85 -26.33
C GLU A 133 -1.66 13.47 -24.97
N ARG A 134 -0.93 14.59 -24.96
CA ARG A 134 -0.63 15.34 -23.73
C ARG A 134 -1.89 15.97 -23.14
N GLU A 135 -2.78 16.50 -23.98
CA GLU A 135 -4.05 17.08 -23.53
C GLU A 135 -4.99 16.01 -22.98
N GLU A 136 -5.08 14.85 -23.62
CA GLU A 136 -5.80 13.68 -23.12
C GLU A 136 -5.23 13.21 -21.77
N PHE A 137 -3.91 13.13 -21.62
CA PHE A 137 -3.27 12.79 -20.36
C PHE A 137 -3.53 13.83 -19.27
N MET A 138 -3.48 15.12 -19.59
CA MET A 138 -3.81 16.19 -18.62
C MET A 138 -5.29 16.16 -18.24
N ASN A 139 -6.19 15.82 -19.17
CA ASN A 139 -7.61 15.60 -18.90
C ASN A 139 -7.84 14.35 -18.02
N LEU A 140 -7.08 13.28 -18.24
CA LEU A 140 -7.07 12.09 -17.38
C LEU A 140 -6.56 12.42 -15.97
N ILE A 141 -5.54 13.27 -15.83
CA ILE A 141 -5.04 13.76 -14.53
C ILE A 141 -6.07 14.64 -13.83
N GLY A 142 -6.74 15.52 -14.58
CA GLY A 142 -7.79 16.40 -14.04
C GLY A 142 -9.07 15.65 -13.67
N GLY A 143 -9.29 14.47 -14.26
CA GLY A 143 -10.43 13.60 -14.00
C GLY A 143 -10.32 12.79 -12.70
N GLN A 144 -11.43 12.22 -12.24
CA GLN A 144 -11.46 11.30 -11.10
C GLN A 144 -10.78 9.95 -11.40
N ASP A 145 -10.42 9.68 -12.65
CA ASP A 145 -9.88 8.40 -13.13
C ASP A 145 -8.41 8.14 -12.76
N VAL A 146 -7.68 9.14 -12.26
CA VAL A 146 -6.30 8.95 -11.76
C VAL A 146 -6.24 7.88 -10.67
N LYS A 147 -7.29 7.76 -9.86
CA LYS A 147 -7.41 6.75 -8.80
C LYS A 147 -7.54 5.32 -9.34
N THR A 148 -7.99 5.17 -10.59
CA THR A 148 -8.14 3.88 -11.27
C THR A 148 -6.81 3.42 -11.87
N ILE A 149 -5.96 4.37 -12.29
CA ILE A 149 -4.66 4.09 -12.92
C ILE A 149 -3.58 3.81 -11.88
N ILE A 150 -3.59 4.53 -10.76
CA ILE A 150 -2.63 4.32 -9.67
C ILE A 150 -3.24 3.35 -8.66
N THR A 151 -2.69 2.14 -8.58
CA THR A 151 -3.08 1.21 -7.51
C THR A 151 -2.74 1.82 -6.15
N PRO A 152 -3.72 2.04 -5.26
CA PRO A 152 -3.45 2.63 -3.97
C PRO A 152 -2.60 1.67 -3.13
N TRP A 153 -1.53 2.20 -2.53
CA TRP A 153 -0.70 1.47 -1.61
C TRP A 153 -1.52 1.01 -0.41
N LYS A 154 -1.38 -0.27 -0.06
CA LYS A 154 -2.00 -0.86 1.11
C LYS A 154 -1.03 -0.76 2.28
N PRO A 155 -1.37 0.01 3.33
CA PRO A 155 -0.46 0.17 4.45
C PRO A 155 -0.14 -1.14 5.16
N TRP A 156 1.14 -1.32 5.53
CA TRP A 156 1.61 -2.57 6.16
C TRP A 156 0.98 -2.79 7.54
N TRP A 157 0.57 -1.73 8.23
CA TRP A 157 -0.14 -1.78 9.51
C TRP A 157 -1.61 -2.22 9.39
N ASN A 158 -2.16 -2.33 8.18
CA ASN A 158 -3.49 -2.91 7.94
C ASN A 158 -3.43 -4.44 7.79
N SER A 159 -2.23 -5.01 7.73
CA SER A 159 -2.06 -6.46 7.79
C SER A 159 -2.48 -6.89 9.19
N ALA A 160 -3.62 -7.58 9.29
CA ALA A 160 -4.01 -8.25 10.52
C ALA A 160 -2.79 -9.01 11.04
N CYS A 161 -2.44 -8.83 12.31
CA CYS A 161 -1.45 -9.64 13.02
C CYS A 161 -1.98 -11.09 13.06
N GLY A 162 -1.91 -11.76 11.91
CA GLY A 162 -2.13 -13.17 11.76
C GLY A 162 -0.94 -13.79 12.43
N LYS A 163 -1.16 -14.40 13.60
CA LYS A 163 -0.36 -15.51 14.12
C LYS A 163 0.23 -16.23 12.91
N SER A 164 1.55 -16.15 12.77
CA SER A 164 2.29 -16.71 11.65
C SER A 164 1.76 -18.11 11.37
N GLY A 165 0.91 -18.22 10.35
CA GLY A 165 0.52 -19.48 9.76
C GLY A 165 1.73 -19.89 8.95
N ILE A 166 2.65 -20.60 9.60
CA ILE A 166 3.74 -21.42 9.05
C ILE A 166 4.25 -20.87 7.70
N VAL A 167 5.28 -20.03 7.76
CA VAL A 167 6.10 -19.76 6.59
C VAL A 167 6.79 -21.07 6.20
N GLU A 168 6.35 -21.67 5.08
CA GLU A 168 7.17 -22.67 4.42
C GLU A 168 8.46 -21.99 3.97
N VAL A 169 9.58 -22.44 4.55
CA VAL A 169 10.92 -21.97 4.20
C VAL A 169 11.24 -22.47 2.79
N ASP A 170 11.04 -21.62 1.79
CA ASP A 170 11.54 -21.89 0.44
C ASP A 170 13.02 -21.52 0.40
N ASN A 171 13.85 -22.56 0.34
CA ASN A 171 15.31 -22.44 0.40
C ASN A 171 15.88 -22.72 -1.00
N GLY A 172 15.98 -21.66 -1.80
CA GLY A 172 17.00 -21.43 -2.84
C GLY A 172 16.90 -22.20 -4.15
N ASN A 173 16.53 -21.52 -5.25
CA ASN A 173 17.48 -21.05 -6.28
C ASN A 173 16.76 -20.40 -7.47
N ASN A 174 17.15 -19.14 -7.74
CA ASN A 174 17.22 -18.42 -9.01
C ASN A 174 16.21 -18.64 -10.15
N SER A 175 15.64 -17.48 -10.50
CA SER A 175 15.38 -16.98 -11.86
C SER A 175 13.97 -17.15 -12.44
N SER A 176 13.45 -15.96 -12.76
CA SER A 176 12.51 -15.64 -13.85
C SER A 176 11.02 -15.63 -13.49
N GLN A 177 10.55 -14.38 -13.38
CA GLN A 177 9.24 -13.88 -13.78
C GLN A 177 8.01 -14.49 -13.08
N ASN A 178 7.40 -13.71 -12.18
CA ASN A 178 5.94 -13.49 -12.10
C ASN A 178 5.60 -12.50 -10.95
N PRO A 179 4.38 -11.92 -10.96
CA PRO A 179 4.13 -10.48 -10.88
C PRO A 179 4.22 -9.90 -9.46
N VAL A 180 4.40 -8.59 -9.42
CA VAL A 180 4.42 -7.69 -8.25
C VAL A 180 3.26 -8.01 -7.30
N SER A 181 3.54 -8.94 -6.38
CA SER A 181 2.71 -9.15 -5.20
C SER A 181 3.21 -8.16 -4.18
N THR A 182 2.52 -7.04 -4.04
CA THR A 182 2.66 -6.11 -2.90
C THR A 182 2.17 -6.80 -1.63
N SER A 183 2.87 -7.85 -1.20
CA SER A 183 2.76 -8.33 0.17
C SER A 183 3.31 -7.21 1.03
N SER A 184 2.44 -6.58 1.82
CA SER A 184 2.79 -5.48 2.70
C SER A 184 3.66 -6.02 3.84
N ILE A 185 4.96 -6.12 3.58
CA ILE A 185 5.97 -6.64 4.51
C ILE A 185 6.23 -5.54 5.54
N VAL A 186 6.00 -5.86 6.81
CA VAL A 186 6.33 -4.95 7.92
C VAL A 186 7.82 -4.61 7.87
N PRO A 187 8.21 -3.32 7.95
CA PRO A 187 9.62 -2.92 7.91
C PRO A 187 10.46 -3.63 8.97
N PRO A 188 11.76 -3.89 8.70
CA PRO A 188 12.63 -4.57 9.63
C PRO A 188 12.81 -3.73 10.91
N ILE A 189 12.60 -4.38 12.06
CA ILE A 189 12.78 -3.74 13.37
C ILE A 189 14.28 -3.74 13.69
N ILE A 190 14.82 -2.55 13.95
CA ILE A 190 16.22 -2.38 14.35
C ILE A 190 16.29 -2.51 15.87
N GLU A 191 16.97 -3.55 16.35
CA GLU A 191 17.21 -3.73 17.78
C GLU A 191 18.38 -2.85 18.24
N SER A 192 18.10 -1.87 19.10
CA SER A 192 19.14 -1.08 19.76
C SER A 192 19.74 -1.90 20.90
N GLY A 193 21.04 -2.20 20.81
CA GLY A 193 21.81 -2.86 21.89
C GLY A 193 22.16 -1.94 23.07
N ALA A 194 21.70 -0.69 23.08
CA ALA A 194 22.00 0.27 24.14
C ALA A 194 20.88 0.27 25.21
N PRO A 195 21.15 -0.23 26.43
CA PRO A 195 20.15 -0.22 27.49
C PRO A 195 19.92 1.21 28.01
N VAL A 196 18.84 1.84 27.56
CA VAL A 196 18.36 3.13 28.10
C VAL A 196 17.91 3.01 29.56
N GLN A 197 17.78 1.79 30.10
CA GLN A 197 17.59 1.56 31.54
C GLN A 197 18.70 2.19 32.39
N THR A 198 19.87 2.46 31.81
CA THR A 198 20.97 3.18 32.50
C THR A 198 20.77 4.70 32.58
N LEU A 199 19.81 5.26 31.82
CA LEU A 199 19.61 6.71 31.65
C LEU A 199 18.32 7.23 32.32
N ALA A 200 17.24 6.45 32.38
CA ALA A 200 16.02 6.84 33.10
C ALA A 200 15.17 5.61 33.50
N HIS A 201 14.84 5.51 34.79
CA HIS A 201 13.96 4.45 35.32
C HIS A 201 12.47 4.62 34.92
N LYS A 202 12.04 5.83 34.54
CA LYS A 202 10.68 6.12 34.09
C LYS A 202 10.70 7.13 32.95
N VAL A 203 10.14 6.77 31.80
CA VAL A 203 10.02 7.65 30.63
C VAL A 203 9.01 8.75 30.94
N HIS A 204 9.34 10.00 30.61
CA HIS A 204 8.41 11.12 30.80
C HIS A 204 7.28 11.07 29.74
N PRO A 205 6.00 11.32 30.11
CA PRO A 205 4.86 11.23 29.17
C PRO A 205 4.99 12.08 27.91
N SER A 206 5.73 13.20 27.96
CA SER A 206 5.99 14.04 26.77
C SER A 206 6.65 13.30 25.61
N VAL A 207 7.42 12.23 25.88
CA VAL A 207 8.01 11.41 24.82
C VAL A 207 6.92 10.65 24.05
N LEU A 208 5.87 10.18 24.74
CA LEU A 208 4.73 9.52 24.10
C LEU A 208 3.95 10.51 23.22
N PHE A 209 3.79 11.76 23.65
CA PHE A 209 3.13 12.79 22.86
C PHE A 209 3.93 13.18 21.61
N GLN A 210 5.25 13.25 21.74
CA GLN A 210 6.16 13.43 20.60
C GLN A 210 6.09 12.24 19.64
N LEU A 211 5.98 11.02 20.17
CA LEU A 211 5.80 9.82 19.37
C LEU A 211 4.47 9.81 18.63
N ALA A 212 3.38 10.31 19.23
CA ALA A 212 2.11 10.53 18.53
C ALA A 212 2.25 11.45 17.32
N GLN A 213 2.92 12.59 17.48
CA GLN A 213 3.14 13.50 16.36
C GLN A 213 4.02 12.87 15.26
N ILE A 214 5.08 12.14 15.64
CA ILE A 214 5.93 11.42 14.68
C ILE A 214 5.15 10.32 13.97
N SER A 215 4.27 9.59 14.67
CA SER A 215 3.44 8.56 14.04
C SER A 215 2.49 9.15 13.01
N LEU A 216 1.88 10.31 13.33
CA LEU A 216 1.07 11.04 12.36
C LEU A 216 1.90 11.48 11.14
N ALA A 217 3.10 12.02 11.39
CA ALA A 217 4.01 12.46 10.33
C ALA A 217 4.40 11.31 9.39
N TYR A 218 4.69 10.14 9.95
CA TYR A 218 5.05 8.94 9.17
C TYR A 218 3.87 8.42 8.35
N ILE A 219 2.68 8.31 8.94
CA ILE A 219 1.48 7.87 8.22
C ILE A 219 1.18 8.81 7.06
N TYR A 220 1.23 10.12 7.30
CA TYR A 220 1.02 11.11 6.26
C TYR A 220 2.05 10.97 5.15
N MET A 221 3.35 10.90 5.49
CA MET A 221 4.43 10.70 4.52
C MET A 221 4.21 9.45 3.67
N MET A 222 3.89 8.32 4.29
CA MET A 222 3.67 7.05 3.58
C MET A 222 2.44 7.11 2.67
N ARG A 223 1.36 7.80 3.08
CA ARG A 223 0.17 8.00 2.23
C ARG A 223 0.41 8.98 1.11
N HIS A 224 1.13 10.07 1.37
CA HIS A 224 1.46 11.08 0.38
C HIS A 224 2.38 10.51 -0.72
N LEU A 225 3.32 9.64 -0.34
CA LEU A 225 4.27 9.00 -1.25
C LEU A 225 3.83 7.59 -1.73
N ASN A 226 2.57 7.22 -1.50
CA ASN A 226 2.00 5.92 -1.90
C ASN A 226 2.92 4.72 -1.55
N GLY A 227 3.52 4.73 -0.36
CA GLY A 227 4.37 3.65 0.15
C GLY A 227 5.83 3.65 -0.29
N GLU A 228 6.28 4.61 -1.10
CA GLU A 228 7.67 4.67 -1.60
C GLU A 228 8.42 5.94 -1.16
N PRO A 229 8.93 5.96 0.10
CA PRO A 229 9.68 7.11 0.62
C PRO A 229 11.17 7.12 0.23
N ARG A 230 11.67 6.06 -0.41
CA ARG A 230 13.09 5.88 -0.78
C ARG A 230 13.37 6.40 -2.20
N GLY A 231 14.65 6.41 -2.60
CA GLY A 231 15.08 6.90 -3.91
C GLY A 231 14.90 8.41 -4.09
N ASP A 232 14.31 8.84 -5.20
CA ASP A 232 14.15 10.25 -5.55
C ASP A 232 13.22 11.03 -4.59
N ASN A 233 12.36 10.32 -3.87
CA ASN A 233 11.37 10.88 -2.95
C ASN A 233 11.94 11.17 -1.55
N MET A 234 13.16 10.76 -1.23
CA MET A 234 13.73 10.91 0.12
C MET A 234 13.77 12.37 0.62
N ALA A 235 13.95 13.32 -0.29
CA ALA A 235 13.92 14.75 0.04
C ALA A 235 12.53 15.21 0.51
N ILE A 236 11.49 14.76 -0.20
CA ILE A 236 10.09 15.07 0.06
C ILE A 236 9.64 14.34 1.32
N ALA A 237 10.03 13.08 1.47
CA ALA A 237 9.78 12.28 2.67
C ALA A 237 10.30 12.98 3.94
N PHE A 238 11.54 13.49 3.89
CA PHE A 238 12.09 14.25 5.02
C PHE A 238 11.35 15.58 5.25
N GLN A 239 10.96 16.27 4.18
CA GLN A 239 10.22 17.53 4.29
C GLN A 239 8.83 17.32 4.93
N ASP A 240 8.10 16.28 4.53
CA ASP A 240 6.81 15.90 5.12
C ASP A 240 6.97 15.60 6.62
N LEU A 241 7.96 14.76 6.96
CA LEU A 241 8.28 14.44 8.36
C LEU A 241 8.64 15.69 9.18
N ALA A 242 9.50 16.56 8.64
CA ALA A 242 9.98 17.75 9.34
C ALA A 242 8.93 18.85 9.49
N THR A 243 7.96 18.90 8.58
CA THR A 243 6.84 19.86 8.61
C THR A 243 5.85 19.47 9.71
N ILE A 244 5.49 18.20 9.79
CA ILE A 244 4.49 17.69 10.73
C ILE A 244 5.08 17.51 12.13
N ALA A 245 6.31 17.02 12.22
CA ALA A 245 7.07 16.86 13.45
C ALA A 245 8.31 17.77 13.46
N PRO A 246 8.18 19.06 13.84
CA PRO A 246 9.30 19.98 13.98
C PRO A 246 10.39 19.48 14.93
N LEU A 247 10.06 18.53 15.81
CA LEU A 247 11.02 17.79 16.62
C LEU A 247 12.12 17.13 15.78
N LEU A 248 11.94 16.83 14.50
CA LEU A 248 13.00 16.21 13.71
C LEU A 248 14.02 17.25 13.24
N SER A 249 13.58 18.45 12.84
CA SER A 249 14.43 19.49 12.25
C SER A 249 14.94 20.52 13.26
N GLY A 250 14.10 20.88 14.24
CA GLY A 250 14.30 22.00 15.17
C GLY A 250 15.39 21.78 16.21
N LYS A 251 15.95 22.88 16.75
CA LYS A 251 16.92 22.80 17.86
C LYS A 251 16.24 22.48 19.19
N GLN A 252 15.00 22.94 19.37
CA GLN A 252 14.17 22.68 20.54
C GLN A 252 13.07 21.69 20.18
N ALA A 253 12.65 20.92 21.18
CA ALA A 253 11.49 20.05 21.09
C ALA A 253 10.28 20.84 21.56
N ASP A 254 9.20 20.80 20.79
CA ASP A 254 7.92 21.26 21.29
C ASP A 254 7.50 20.37 22.47
N VAL A 255 7.01 21.01 23.52
CA VAL A 255 6.55 20.33 24.73
C VAL A 255 5.04 20.34 24.70
N TYR A 256 4.46 19.18 24.40
CA TYR A 256 3.01 18.98 24.41
C TYR A 256 2.53 18.58 25.80
N LYS A 257 1.32 19.02 26.14
CA LYS A 257 0.64 18.68 27.39
C LYS A 257 -0.16 17.38 27.28
N SER A 258 -0.59 17.03 26.07
CA SER A 258 -1.35 15.80 25.76
C SER A 258 -1.07 15.29 24.35
N ALA A 259 -1.43 14.03 24.08
CA ALA A 259 -1.39 13.44 22.75
C ALA A 259 -2.32 14.17 21.78
N HIS A 260 -3.49 14.58 22.27
CA HIS A 260 -4.47 15.38 21.54
C HIS A 260 -3.88 16.69 21.00
N GLU A 261 -3.17 17.44 21.82
CA GLU A 261 -2.53 18.70 21.41
C GLU A 261 -1.48 18.46 20.32
N ALA A 262 -0.65 17.43 20.49
CA ALA A 262 0.39 17.07 19.53
C ALA A 262 -0.18 16.71 18.14
N ILE A 263 -1.30 15.96 18.12
CA ILE A 263 -1.96 15.53 16.88
C ILE A 263 -2.67 16.70 16.20
N VAL A 264 -3.39 17.54 16.96
CA VAL A 264 -4.08 18.71 16.38
C VAL A 264 -3.08 19.68 15.76
N ILE A 265 -1.97 19.96 16.43
CA ILE A 265 -0.88 20.78 15.86
C ILE A 265 -0.31 20.11 14.61
N GLY A 266 -0.11 18.78 14.63
CA GLY A 266 0.30 18.02 13.47
C GLY A 266 -0.66 18.18 12.28
N PHE A 267 -1.99 18.14 12.50
CA PHE A 267 -2.96 18.41 11.44
C PHE A 267 -2.91 19.83 10.91
N CYS A 268 -2.74 20.83 11.79
CA CYS A 268 -2.56 22.23 11.36
C CYS A 268 -1.29 22.42 10.52
N ASN A 269 -0.22 21.66 10.82
CA ASN A 269 1.02 21.69 10.04
C ASN A 269 0.88 21.03 8.66
N ILE A 270 -0.06 20.09 8.50
CA ILE A 270 -0.38 19.46 7.21
C ILE A 270 -1.21 20.43 6.37
N ASP A 271 -2.42 20.72 6.85
CA ASP A 271 -3.38 21.59 6.20
C ASP A 271 -4.48 21.96 7.20
N GLU A 272 -4.58 23.25 7.51
CA GLU A 272 -5.61 23.79 8.41
C GLU A 272 -7.03 23.51 7.89
N SER A 273 -7.22 23.42 6.58
CA SER A 273 -8.49 23.18 5.90
C SER A 273 -8.85 21.71 5.70
N MET A 274 -8.01 20.78 6.17
CA MET A 274 -8.22 19.36 5.98
C MET A 274 -9.57 18.90 6.56
N GLY A 275 -10.36 18.21 5.73
CA GLY A 275 -11.68 17.69 6.10
C GLY A 275 -11.63 16.65 7.23
N SER A 276 -12.74 16.54 7.97
CA SER A 276 -12.89 15.60 9.07
C SER A 276 -12.73 14.14 8.64
N ASP A 277 -13.24 13.77 7.46
CA ASP A 277 -13.05 12.42 6.89
C ASP A 277 -11.56 12.05 6.69
N ALA A 278 -10.76 12.97 6.16
CA ALA A 278 -9.32 12.75 5.95
C ALA A 278 -8.57 12.66 7.29
N LYS A 279 -8.93 13.51 8.26
CA LYS A 279 -8.42 13.42 9.64
C LYS A 279 -8.75 12.06 10.26
N CYS A 280 -9.99 11.59 10.14
CA CYS A 280 -10.43 10.29 10.64
C CYS A 280 -9.66 9.14 9.99
N ALA A 281 -9.41 9.19 8.68
CA ALA A 281 -8.64 8.16 7.99
C ALA A 281 -7.20 8.06 8.53
N LEU A 282 -6.54 9.19 8.78
CA LEU A 282 -5.20 9.22 9.39
C LEU A 282 -5.21 8.71 10.84
N LEU A 283 -6.25 9.05 11.61
CA LEU A 283 -6.42 8.54 12.97
C LEU A 283 -6.65 7.02 13.00
N ASP A 284 -7.33 6.46 12.00
CA ASP A 284 -7.51 5.01 11.87
C ASP A 284 -6.19 4.27 11.64
N ASP A 285 -5.31 4.84 10.81
CA ASP A 285 -3.96 4.29 10.65
C ASP A 285 -3.13 4.40 11.94
N MET A 286 -3.28 5.50 12.67
CA MET A 286 -2.61 5.66 13.97
C MET A 286 -3.08 4.57 14.93
N LEU A 287 -4.39 4.34 15.04
CA LEU A 287 -4.94 3.28 15.89
C LEU A 287 -4.43 1.90 15.47
N ALA A 288 -4.30 1.63 14.17
CA ALA A 288 -3.72 0.39 13.68
C ALA A 288 -2.25 0.24 14.10
N ILE A 289 -1.43 1.30 14.02
CA ILE A 289 -0.03 1.27 14.48
C ILE A 289 0.07 1.09 15.99
N TYR A 290 -0.78 1.75 16.79
CA TYR A 290 -0.76 1.61 18.25
C TYR A 290 -1.41 0.30 18.76
N SER A 291 -2.00 -0.50 17.88
CA SER A 291 -2.59 -1.80 18.24
C SER A 291 -1.54 -2.84 18.64
N ASP A 292 -0.31 -2.73 18.11
CA ASP A 292 0.80 -3.62 18.46
C ASP A 292 2.09 -2.82 18.67
N SER A 293 2.75 -3.03 19.82
CA SER A 293 4.07 -2.47 20.12
C SER A 293 5.12 -2.77 19.03
N ALA A 294 4.98 -3.89 18.31
CA ALA A 294 5.86 -4.25 17.21
C ALA A 294 5.71 -3.31 16.00
N PHE A 295 4.49 -2.80 15.74
CA PHE A 295 4.25 -1.84 14.66
C PHE A 295 4.82 -0.47 15.00
N VAL A 296 4.72 -0.05 16.26
CA VAL A 296 5.39 1.17 16.73
C VAL A 296 6.91 1.04 16.57
N ALA A 297 7.49 -0.11 16.93
CA ALA A 297 8.91 -0.38 16.76
C ALA A 297 9.33 -0.40 15.28
N ALA A 298 8.53 -1.01 14.40
CA ALA A 298 8.76 -1.04 12.96
C ALA A 298 8.71 0.36 12.35
N MET A 299 7.72 1.17 12.72
CA MET A 299 7.58 2.57 12.28
C MET A 299 8.83 3.39 12.62
N VAL A 300 9.24 3.39 13.89
CA VAL A 300 10.41 4.18 14.34
C VAL A 300 11.70 3.67 13.67
N SER A 301 11.81 2.36 13.46
CA SER A 301 12.95 1.74 12.76
C SER A 301 13.00 2.11 11.27
N ASP A 302 11.85 2.16 10.59
CA ASP A 302 11.77 2.52 9.18
C ASP A 302 12.13 3.98 8.96
N ILE A 303 11.62 4.89 9.80
CA ILE A 303 12.02 6.31 9.77
C ILE A 303 13.55 6.44 9.98
N TYR A 304 14.12 5.71 10.94
CA TYR A 304 15.56 5.72 11.17
C TYR A 304 16.34 5.22 9.95
N SER A 305 15.87 4.14 9.30
CA SER A 305 16.46 3.63 8.07
C SER A 305 16.42 4.66 6.94
N ILE A 306 15.28 5.32 6.73
CA ILE A 306 15.11 6.37 5.70
C ILE A 306 16.07 7.54 5.96
N LEU A 307 16.18 7.98 7.22
CA LEU A 307 17.12 9.05 7.59
C LEU A 307 18.58 8.66 7.40
N THR A 308 18.92 7.39 7.68
CA THR A 308 20.29 6.87 7.50
C THR A 308 20.65 6.79 6.02
N GLU A 309 19.73 6.32 5.18
CA GLU A 309 19.88 6.27 3.71
C GLU A 309 20.00 7.67 3.11
N LEU A 310 19.23 8.62 3.63
CA LEU A 310 19.31 10.03 3.27
C LEU A 310 20.68 10.65 3.65
N LEU A 311 21.27 10.27 4.78
CA LEU A 311 22.62 10.71 5.16
C LEU A 311 23.71 10.12 4.28
N ALA A 312 23.50 8.91 3.76
CA ALA A 312 24.42 8.27 2.82
C ALA A 312 24.35 8.87 1.41
N THR A 313 23.20 9.45 1.04
CA THR A 313 22.95 10.00 -0.30
C THR A 313 23.21 11.52 -0.34
N ASP A 314 24.44 11.93 -0.66
CA ASP A 314 24.82 13.35 -0.64
C ASP A 314 24.07 14.24 -1.68
N ILE A 315 23.48 13.64 -2.73
CA ILE A 315 22.75 14.34 -3.81
C ILE A 315 21.53 15.10 -3.27
N VAL A 316 20.91 14.62 -2.19
CA VAL A 316 19.64 15.17 -1.68
C VAL A 316 19.83 16.52 -0.95
N PHE A 317 21.02 16.78 -0.39
CA PHE A 317 21.30 18.04 0.32
C PHE A 317 21.33 19.26 -0.60
N ASN A 318 21.46 19.06 -1.92
CA ASN A 318 21.38 20.13 -2.91
C ASN A 318 19.95 20.65 -3.13
N ARG A 319 18.91 19.91 -2.68
CA ARG A 319 17.50 20.29 -2.80
C ARG A 319 16.97 21.13 -1.61
N GLY A 320 17.86 21.77 -0.85
CA GLY A 320 17.49 22.67 0.26
C GLY A 320 17.38 22.02 1.64
N VAL A 321 17.62 20.70 1.75
CA VAL A 321 17.67 19.98 3.03
C VAL A 321 19.02 20.20 3.72
N LYS A 322 19.01 20.65 4.98
CA LYS A 322 20.25 20.85 5.75
C LYS A 322 20.73 19.53 6.37
N LYS A 323 21.95 19.08 6.05
CA LYS A 323 22.58 17.88 6.62
C LYS A 323 22.56 17.86 8.17
N SER A 324 22.73 19.02 8.80
CA SER A 324 22.67 19.16 10.26
C SER A 324 21.28 18.89 10.87
N HIS A 325 20.21 19.05 10.09
CA HIS A 325 18.86 18.69 10.51
C HIS A 325 18.70 17.18 10.49
N VAL A 326 19.08 16.53 9.37
CA VAL A 326 18.98 15.07 9.22
C VAL A 326 19.81 14.33 10.26
N VAL A 327 21.05 14.75 10.54
CA VAL A 327 21.89 14.15 11.60
C VAL A 327 21.23 14.29 12.99
N ARG A 328 20.52 15.38 13.24
CA ARG A 328 19.80 15.56 14.53
C ARG A 328 18.57 14.66 14.59
N SER A 329 17.83 14.55 13.48
CA SER A 329 16.68 13.66 13.35
C SER A 329 17.09 12.22 13.58
N GLU A 330 18.17 11.75 12.93
CA GLU A 330 18.70 10.38 13.07
C GLU A 330 19.01 10.04 14.54
N LYS A 331 19.72 10.92 15.25
CA LYS A 331 20.01 10.72 16.68
C LYS A 331 18.77 10.70 17.57
N ARG A 332 17.78 11.54 17.27
CA ARG A 332 16.49 11.55 17.99
C ARG A 332 15.70 10.27 17.75
N MET A 333 15.69 9.78 16.51
CA MET A 333 15.06 8.51 16.17
C MET A 333 15.78 7.33 16.84
N PHE A 334 17.11 7.32 16.89
CA PHE A 334 17.87 6.30 17.61
C PHE A 334 17.51 6.26 19.12
N PHE A 335 17.35 7.43 19.74
CA PHE A 335 16.88 7.54 21.12
C PHE A 335 15.46 6.98 21.29
N LEU A 336 14.54 7.31 20.36
CA LEU A 336 13.18 6.78 20.37
C LEU A 336 13.13 5.26 20.17
N ILE A 337 13.95 4.68 19.28
CA ILE A 337 14.06 3.21 19.11
C ILE A 337 14.38 2.55 20.45
N SER A 338 15.34 3.12 21.17
CA SER A 338 15.80 2.57 22.44
C SER A 338 14.73 2.67 23.54
N ILE A 339 13.91 3.74 23.52
CA ILE A 339 12.75 3.89 24.41
C ILE A 339 11.62 2.92 24.06
N VAL A 340 11.28 2.77 22.78
CA VAL A 340 10.25 1.82 22.33
C VAL A 340 10.66 0.39 22.69
N HIS A 341 11.95 0.06 22.55
CA HIS A 341 12.47 -1.25 22.98
C HIS A 341 12.35 -1.46 24.50
N GLN A 342 12.61 -0.43 25.31
CA GLN A 342 12.41 -0.48 26.75
C GLN A 342 10.93 -0.70 27.11
N MET A 343 10.00 -0.04 26.39
CA MET A 343 8.56 -0.12 26.62
C MET A 343 7.90 -1.33 25.92
N LYS A 344 8.66 -2.21 25.25
CA LYS A 344 8.14 -3.41 24.59
C LYS A 344 7.46 -4.39 25.57
N GLN A 345 7.79 -4.31 26.85
CA GLN A 345 7.19 -5.13 27.91
C GLN A 345 6.01 -4.46 28.61
N GLU A 346 5.72 -3.18 28.32
CA GLU A 346 4.66 -2.39 28.94
C GLU A 346 3.51 -2.17 27.94
N SER A 347 2.29 -2.60 28.26
CA SER A 347 1.10 -2.40 27.43
C SER A 347 0.41 -1.06 27.69
N ASP A 348 0.41 -0.62 28.95
CA ASP A 348 -0.37 0.53 29.44
C ASP A 348 -0.10 1.85 28.68
N PRO A 349 1.15 2.20 28.31
CA PRO A 349 1.41 3.45 27.59
C PRO A 349 0.77 3.48 26.19
N TRP A 350 0.73 2.34 25.50
CA TRP A 350 0.20 2.23 24.15
C TRP A 350 -1.33 2.28 24.14
N GLU A 351 -1.95 1.59 25.11
CA GLU A 351 -3.40 1.63 25.31
C GLU A 351 -3.90 3.03 25.67
N PHE A 352 -3.18 3.74 26.53
CA PHE A 352 -3.49 5.13 26.86
C PHE A 352 -3.46 6.03 25.62
N MET A 353 -2.42 5.92 24.79
CA MET A 353 -2.30 6.69 23.56
C MET A 353 -3.40 6.33 22.54
N ALA A 354 -3.70 5.03 22.38
CA ALA A 354 -4.78 4.57 21.52
C ALA A 354 -6.16 5.08 21.97
N ALA A 355 -6.43 5.11 23.28
CA ALA A 355 -7.66 5.66 23.84
C ALA A 355 -7.79 7.17 23.56
N ASP A 356 -6.71 7.94 23.78
CA ASP A 356 -6.67 9.37 23.46
C ASP A 356 -6.95 9.64 21.98
N ILE A 357 -6.33 8.85 21.08
CA ILE A 357 -6.54 8.95 19.62
C ILE A 357 -7.99 8.60 19.25
N ALA A 358 -8.55 7.56 19.85
CA ALA A 358 -9.94 7.14 19.60
C ALA A 358 -10.95 8.21 20.07
N MET A 359 -10.69 8.85 21.21
CA MET A 359 -11.52 9.98 21.68
C MET A 359 -11.46 11.16 20.72
N LEU A 360 -10.27 11.51 20.23
CA LEU A 360 -10.10 12.56 19.23
C LEU A 360 -10.84 12.24 17.93
N LYS A 361 -10.79 10.99 17.46
CA LYS A 361 -11.56 10.53 16.29
C LYS A 361 -13.06 10.69 16.50
N GLN A 362 -13.58 10.24 17.64
CA GLN A 362 -15.01 10.33 17.96
C GLN A 362 -15.48 11.79 17.99
N ARG A 363 -14.63 12.71 18.46
CA ARG A 363 -14.91 14.14 18.42
C ARG A 363 -15.09 14.64 16.98
N TYR A 364 -14.18 14.34 16.06
CA TYR A 364 -14.31 14.77 14.66
C TYR A 364 -15.55 14.19 13.97
N ILE A 365 -15.88 12.92 14.23
CA ILE A 365 -17.11 12.29 13.74
C ILE A 365 -18.34 13.04 14.26
N SER A 366 -18.37 13.37 15.55
CA SER A 366 -19.51 14.10 16.15
C SER A 366 -19.65 15.52 15.63
N GLU A 367 -18.54 16.23 15.40
CA GLU A 367 -18.53 17.59 14.83
C GLU A 367 -19.06 17.56 13.39
N GLU A 368 -18.68 16.55 12.63
CA GLU A 368 -19.14 16.36 11.26
C GLU A 368 -20.62 15.95 11.16
N GLN A 369 -21.06 15.04 12.02
CA GLN A 369 -22.49 14.68 12.13
C GLN A 369 -23.34 15.90 12.52
N ALA A 370 -22.88 16.69 13.50
CA ALA A 370 -23.57 17.92 13.89
C ALA A 370 -23.57 18.98 12.77
N PHE A 371 -22.55 19.01 11.90
CA PHE A 371 -22.52 19.87 10.72
C PHE A 371 -23.52 19.38 9.65
N ARG A 372 -23.61 18.07 9.41
CA ARG A 372 -24.59 17.47 8.48
C ARG A 372 -26.02 17.70 8.96
N ASP A 373 -26.29 17.53 10.26
CA ASP A 373 -27.62 17.73 10.85
C ASP A 373 -28.06 19.21 10.85
N LYS A 374 -27.11 20.15 10.88
CA LYS A 374 -27.38 21.59 10.79
C LYS A 374 -27.46 22.12 9.36
N SER A 375 -27.06 21.33 8.36
CA SER A 375 -27.21 21.70 6.95
C SER A 375 -28.64 21.39 6.52
N PRO A 376 -29.53 22.41 6.35
CA PRO A 376 -30.89 22.14 5.93
C PRO A 376 -30.85 21.49 4.54
N TYR A 377 -31.50 20.33 4.42
CA TYR A 377 -31.84 19.72 3.16
C TYR A 377 -32.49 20.77 2.25
N ILE A 378 -31.75 21.28 1.26
CA ILE A 378 -32.32 22.03 0.14
C ILE A 378 -32.69 20.96 -0.89
N PRO A 379 -33.97 20.64 -1.10
CA PRO A 379 -34.35 19.72 -2.16
C PRO A 379 -33.84 20.29 -3.48
N SER A 380 -33.03 19.51 -4.20
CA SER A 380 -32.65 19.86 -5.56
C SER A 380 -33.94 20.00 -6.38
N HIS A 381 -34.01 21.03 -7.22
CA HIS A 381 -35.17 21.40 -8.03
C HIS A 381 -35.54 20.37 -9.14
N ALA A 382 -35.05 19.13 -9.06
CA ALA A 382 -35.33 18.08 -10.04
C ALA A 382 -36.59 17.24 -9.69
N ASP A 383 -36.98 17.13 -8.42
CA ASP A 383 -38.05 16.21 -8.01
C ASP A 383 -39.47 16.82 -7.98
N THR A 384 -39.64 18.10 -8.36
CA THR A 384 -40.96 18.77 -8.40
C THR A 384 -41.63 18.77 -9.78
N ALA A 385 -40.99 18.19 -10.81
CA ALA A 385 -41.55 18.14 -12.16
C ALA A 385 -42.45 16.90 -12.40
N GLU A 386 -42.31 15.81 -11.65
CA GLU A 386 -43.03 14.56 -11.92
C GLU A 386 -44.40 14.43 -11.24
N SER A 387 -44.75 15.33 -10.32
CA SER A 387 -46.03 15.28 -9.58
C SER A 387 -47.09 16.30 -10.05
N LYS A 388 -46.79 17.15 -11.04
CA LYS A 388 -47.76 18.11 -11.62
C LYS A 388 -48.33 17.71 -12.99
N SER A 389 -47.91 16.60 -13.59
CA SER A 389 -48.40 16.13 -14.89
C SER A 389 -49.55 15.11 -14.83
N LYS A 390 -50.03 14.73 -13.62
CA LYS A 390 -51.09 13.70 -13.44
C LYS A 390 -52.41 14.21 -12.83
N GLN A 391 -52.64 15.52 -12.72
CA GLN A 391 -53.83 16.04 -12.04
C GLN A 391 -54.62 17.13 -12.78
N VAL A 392 -54.50 17.24 -14.11
CA VAL A 392 -55.39 18.08 -14.92
C VAL A 392 -55.86 17.33 -16.18
N SER A 393 -56.52 16.20 -15.99
CA SER A 393 -57.33 15.56 -17.01
C SER A 393 -58.40 14.69 -16.36
N SER A 394 -59.40 15.35 -15.77
CA SER A 394 -60.76 14.83 -15.52
C SER A 394 -61.41 15.70 -14.47
N ILE A 395 -62.35 16.55 -14.90
CA ILE A 395 -63.70 16.73 -14.32
C ILE A 395 -64.31 17.92 -15.09
N ASP A 396 -64.84 17.59 -16.26
CA ASP A 396 -66.03 18.25 -16.78
C ASP A 396 -67.23 17.56 -16.13
N SER A 397 -68.09 18.31 -15.44
CA SER A 397 -69.55 18.26 -15.57
C SER A 397 -70.30 18.79 -14.33
N ILE A 398 -70.96 19.94 -14.51
CA ILE A 398 -72.40 20.17 -14.22
C ILE A 398 -72.85 20.12 -12.75
N ARG A 399 -73.32 21.26 -12.19
CA ARG A 399 -74.74 21.72 -12.20
C ARG A 399 -74.94 22.97 -11.32
N ILE A 400 -75.62 23.98 -11.88
CA ILE A 400 -76.25 25.09 -11.14
C ILE A 400 -77.75 24.75 -10.93
N PRO A 401 -78.49 25.50 -10.10
CA PRO A 401 -79.13 26.74 -10.58
C PRO A 401 -78.86 27.99 -9.74
#